data_AF-A0A1F8GYV6-F1
#
_entry.id   AF-A0A1F8GYV6-F1
#
_cell.length_a   1.000
_cell.length_b   1.000
_cell.length_c   1.000
_cell.angle_alpha   90.00
_cell.angle_beta   90.00
_cell.angle_gamma   90.00
#
_symmetry.space_group_name_H-M   'P 1'
#
loop_
_entity.id
_entity.type
_entity.pdbx_description
1 polymer ?
#
loop_
_entity_poly.entity_id
_entity_poly.type
_entity_poly.pdbx_seq_one_letter_code
_entity_poly.pdbx_strand_id
1 'polypeptide(L)'
;MEQQKNLSTVVRWILIPLIAVALSRGISIIIFLALLVGIVDWASSLALYGFLFTSTLMLAGSITAPQHKKQAAFVLWILATLISLIYMREEVSVMALYGSICGGALALILMKIWSAKQSLSLKKRIAILSTIFLVLVGLGYARYKDFPSFPDPLPHQLRNISGIREFHVVALGGFIDEDFVWRIDTDGQTIERVASILQARATNDVPKEFLGGGPYWWPKRLPKQYRAFRSEWFVADRRGSDGVHYFLLYDQDQQRGYVWVKNNF
;
A
#
# COMPACT_ATOMS: atom_id res chain seq x y z
N MET A 1 8.54 -24.22 48.21
CA MET A 1 8.22 -22.91 47.60
C MET A 1 9.06 -22.59 46.36
N GLU A 2 10.33 -23.01 46.27
CA GLU A 2 11.22 -22.69 45.13
C GLU A 2 10.78 -23.33 43.79
N GLN A 3 10.28 -24.56 43.84
CA GLN A 3 9.82 -25.30 42.65
C GLN A 3 8.61 -24.64 41.96
N GLN A 4 7.68 -24.04 42.73
CA GLN A 4 6.53 -23.30 42.20
C GLN A 4 6.94 -22.00 41.48
N LYS A 5 8.01 -21.32 41.93
CA LYS A 5 8.55 -20.13 41.25
C LYS A 5 9.13 -20.46 39.88
N ASN A 6 9.85 -21.58 39.76
CA ASN A 6 10.43 -22.02 38.49
C ASN A 6 9.36 -22.40 37.46
N LEU A 7 8.31 -23.12 37.87
CA LEU A 7 7.23 -23.51 36.96
C LEU A 7 6.51 -22.28 36.38
N SER A 8 6.21 -21.27 37.21
CA SER A 8 5.56 -20.03 36.76
C SER A 8 6.40 -19.22 35.77
N THR A 9 7.73 -19.32 35.89
CA THR A 9 8.67 -18.61 35.02
C THR A 9 8.69 -19.28 33.65
N VAL A 10 8.91 -20.59 33.59
CA VAL A 10 8.93 -21.36 32.34
C VAL A 10 7.62 -21.20 31.57
N VAL A 11 6.47 -21.27 32.25
CA VAL A 11 5.15 -21.07 31.61
C VAL A 11 5.05 -19.67 30.99
N ARG A 12 5.50 -18.61 31.66
CA ARG A 12 5.52 -17.24 31.09
C ARG A 12 6.43 -17.11 29.87
N TRP A 13 7.58 -17.78 29.89
CA TRP A 13 8.52 -17.79 28.75
C TRP A 13 7.96 -18.50 27.52
N ILE A 14 7.02 -19.44 27.69
CA ILE A 14 6.39 -20.16 26.57
C ILE A 14 5.12 -19.44 26.11
N LEU A 15 4.24 -19.05 27.04
CA LEU A 15 2.91 -18.52 26.71
C LEU A 15 2.98 -17.16 26.00
N ILE A 16 3.91 -16.29 26.39
CA ILE A 16 3.93 -14.92 25.86
C ILE A 16 4.47 -14.86 24.42
N PRO A 17 5.53 -15.59 24.02
CA PRO A 17 5.86 -15.74 22.60
C PRO A 17 4.70 -16.32 21.79
N LEU A 18 3.97 -17.30 22.33
CA LEU A 18 2.77 -17.86 21.69
C LEU A 18 1.69 -16.79 21.49
N ILE A 19 1.39 -15.99 22.52
CA ILE A 19 0.45 -14.86 22.42
C ILE A 19 0.96 -13.81 21.43
N ALA A 20 2.25 -13.50 21.42
CA ALA A 20 2.85 -12.54 20.50
C ALA A 20 2.75 -13.02 19.04
N VAL A 21 2.99 -14.30 18.80
CA VAL A 21 2.80 -14.94 17.49
C VAL A 21 1.33 -14.92 17.08
N ALA A 22 0.41 -15.22 18.01
CA ALA A 22 -1.03 -15.17 17.75
C ALA A 22 -1.52 -13.74 17.43
N LEU A 23 -1.09 -12.74 18.22
CA LEU A 23 -1.38 -11.32 17.96
C LEU A 23 -0.79 -10.86 16.64
N SER A 24 0.45 -11.25 16.36
CA SER A 24 1.12 -10.96 15.10
C SER A 24 0.36 -11.56 13.91
N ARG A 25 -0.12 -12.81 14.04
CA ARG A 25 -1.01 -13.45 13.05
C ARG A 25 -2.33 -12.70 12.89
N GLY A 26 -2.94 -12.23 13.98
CA GLY A 26 -4.13 -11.39 13.93
C GLY A 26 -3.87 -10.09 13.16
N ILE A 27 -2.73 -9.44 13.41
CA ILE A 27 -2.30 -8.24 12.67
C ILE A 27 -2.06 -8.57 11.19
N SER A 28 -1.42 -9.69 10.86
CA SER A 28 -1.26 -10.15 9.46
C SER A 28 -2.62 -10.29 8.76
N ILE A 29 -3.61 -10.87 9.44
CA ILE A 29 -4.96 -11.03 8.89
C ILE A 29 -5.59 -9.65 8.63
N ILE A 30 -5.45 -8.69 9.56
CA ILE A 30 -5.96 -7.33 9.37
C ILE A 30 -5.26 -6.63 8.20
N ILE A 31 -3.93 -6.72 8.09
CA ILE A 31 -3.17 -6.16 6.96
C ILE A 31 -3.60 -6.82 5.64
N PHE A 32 -3.79 -8.14 5.64
CA PHE A 32 -4.28 -8.89 4.49
C PHE A 32 -5.69 -8.49 4.08
N LEU A 33 -6.59 -8.24 5.05
CA LEU A 33 -7.91 -7.69 4.76
C LEU A 33 -7.79 -6.27 4.19
N ALA A 34 -6.92 -5.42 4.75
CA ALA A 34 -6.70 -4.07 4.21
C ALA A 34 -6.14 -4.09 2.78
N LEU A 35 -5.28 -5.05 2.45
CA LEU A 35 -4.82 -5.35 1.10
C LEU A 35 -5.98 -5.74 0.17
N LEU A 36 -6.85 -6.64 0.61
CA LEU A 36 -7.99 -7.11 -0.19
C LEU A 36 -8.98 -5.98 -0.52
N VAL A 37 -9.16 -5.01 0.37
CA VAL A 37 -10.01 -3.82 0.12
C VAL A 37 -9.23 -2.69 -0.59
N GLY A 38 -7.95 -2.90 -0.92
CA GLY A 38 -7.13 -1.93 -1.66
C GLY A 38 -6.73 -0.70 -0.85
N ILE A 39 -6.78 -0.77 0.48
CA ILE A 39 -6.38 0.33 1.38
C ILE A 39 -4.86 0.50 1.39
N VAL A 40 -4.12 -0.59 1.17
CA VAL A 40 -2.66 -0.64 1.21
C VAL A 40 -2.17 -1.42 -0.01
N ASP A 41 -1.15 -0.94 -0.73
CA ASP A 41 -0.56 -1.72 -1.82
C ASP A 41 0.35 -2.84 -1.30
N TRP A 42 0.63 -3.83 -2.16
CA TRP A 42 1.43 -5.00 -1.81
C TRP A 42 2.81 -4.65 -1.24
N ALA A 43 3.55 -3.72 -1.86
CA ALA A 43 4.88 -3.35 -1.40
C ALA A 43 4.86 -2.69 -0.01
N SER A 44 3.91 -1.78 0.23
CA SER A 44 3.72 -1.13 1.53
C SER A 44 3.32 -2.13 2.60
N SER A 45 2.44 -3.08 2.25
CA SER A 45 1.93 -4.06 3.20
C SER A 45 3.02 -4.93 3.77
N LEU A 46 4.08 -5.18 3.00
CA LEU A 46 5.22 -6.00 3.40
C LEU A 46 6.17 -5.25 4.32
N ALA A 47 6.44 -3.98 4.03
CA ALA A 47 7.16 -3.10 4.95
C ALA A 47 6.38 -2.93 6.27
N LEU A 48 5.07 -2.69 6.19
CA LEU A 48 4.20 -2.57 7.35
C LEU A 48 4.13 -3.87 8.15
N TYR A 49 4.07 -5.01 7.46
CA TYR A 49 4.10 -6.32 8.10
C TYR A 49 5.42 -6.55 8.84
N GLY A 50 6.57 -6.35 8.19
CA GLY A 50 7.88 -6.47 8.84
C GLY A 50 8.00 -5.56 10.07
N PHE A 51 7.54 -4.31 9.95
CA PHE A 51 7.49 -3.35 11.05
C PHE A 51 6.64 -3.83 12.23
N LEU A 52 5.38 -4.23 11.98
CA LEU A 52 4.45 -4.63 13.03
C LEU A 52 4.83 -5.98 13.64
N PHE A 53 5.26 -6.94 12.82
CA PHE A 53 5.73 -8.25 13.27
C PHE A 53 6.89 -8.10 14.26
N THR A 54 7.92 -7.36 13.85
CA THR A 54 9.15 -7.20 14.63
C THR A 54 8.92 -6.38 15.90
N SER A 55 8.20 -5.26 15.80
CA SER A 55 7.90 -4.42 16.97
C SER A 55 7.05 -5.15 18.01
N THR A 56 6.05 -5.92 17.58
CA THR A 56 5.18 -6.69 18.49
C THR A 56 5.95 -7.81 19.21
N LEU A 57 6.77 -8.57 18.47
CA LEU A 57 7.61 -9.63 19.05
C LEU A 57 8.61 -9.09 20.07
N MET A 58 9.29 -7.99 19.74
CA MET A 58 10.24 -7.36 20.66
C MET A 58 9.57 -6.81 21.91
N LEU A 59 8.44 -6.12 21.77
CA LEU A 59 7.70 -5.59 22.90
C LEU A 59 7.19 -6.71 23.80
N ALA A 60 6.60 -7.76 23.22
CA ALA A 60 6.15 -8.91 23.98
C ALA A 60 7.30 -9.56 24.77
N GLY A 61 8.42 -9.88 24.11
CA GLY A 61 9.59 -10.46 24.77
C GLY A 61 10.24 -9.58 25.83
N SER A 62 10.19 -8.26 25.64
CA SER A 62 10.70 -7.33 26.66
C SER A 62 9.89 -7.34 27.95
N ILE A 63 8.61 -7.68 27.86
CA ILE A 63 7.70 -7.80 29.01
C ILE A 63 7.94 -9.16 29.71
N THR A 64 8.25 -10.23 28.97
CA THR A 64 8.47 -11.58 29.54
C THR A 64 9.75 -11.72 30.35
N ALA A 65 10.78 -10.97 29.96
CA ALA A 65 12.15 -11.16 30.44
C ALA A 65 12.64 -9.96 31.26
N PRO A 66 12.03 -9.63 32.42
CA PRO A 66 12.26 -8.35 33.07
C PRO A 66 13.69 -8.13 33.57
N GLN A 67 14.43 -9.21 33.85
CA GLN A 67 15.84 -9.16 34.26
C GLN A 67 16.80 -9.07 33.06
N HIS A 68 16.38 -9.52 31.87
CA HIS A 68 17.19 -9.62 30.66
C HIS A 68 16.60 -8.84 29.48
N LYS A 69 15.79 -7.80 29.74
CA LYS A 69 14.95 -7.13 28.73
C LYS A 69 15.70 -6.77 27.45
N LYS A 70 16.92 -6.23 27.59
CA LYS A 70 17.75 -5.80 26.46
C LYS A 70 18.24 -6.98 25.61
N GLN A 71 18.72 -8.04 26.25
CA GLN A 71 19.23 -9.24 25.59
C GLN A 71 18.09 -10.00 24.89
N ALA A 72 16.97 -10.19 25.58
CA ALA A 72 15.79 -10.84 25.03
C ALA A 72 15.23 -10.07 23.82
N ALA A 73 15.13 -8.74 23.91
CA ALA A 73 14.66 -7.93 22.80
C ALA A 73 15.62 -7.96 21.60
N PHE A 74 16.93 -7.91 21.82
CA PHE A 74 17.92 -7.99 20.74
C PHE A 74 17.87 -9.35 20.03
N VAL A 75 17.80 -10.45 20.79
CA VAL A 75 17.66 -11.80 20.22
C VAL A 75 16.38 -11.94 19.42
N LEU A 76 15.25 -11.44 19.96
CA LEU A 76 13.96 -11.47 19.26
C LEU A 76 13.93 -10.57 18.03
N TRP A 77 14.68 -9.47 18.03
CA TRP A 77 14.84 -8.63 16.85
C TRP A 77 15.53 -9.38 15.72
N ILE A 78 16.66 -10.02 16.02
CA ILE A 78 17.42 -10.82 15.05
C ILE A 78 16.54 -11.95 14.52
N LEU A 79 15.89 -12.71 15.41
CA LEU A 79 14.98 -13.79 15.03
C LEU A 79 13.81 -13.31 14.17
N ALA A 80 13.16 -12.21 14.55
CA ALA A 80 12.04 -11.66 13.79
C ALA A 80 12.47 -11.17 12.40
N THR A 81 13.65 -10.56 12.31
CA THR A 81 14.23 -10.11 11.04
C THR A 81 14.58 -11.29 10.15
N LEU A 82 15.21 -12.35 10.70
CA LEU A 82 15.52 -13.58 9.97
C LEU A 82 14.25 -14.30 9.50
N ILE A 83 13.22 -14.42 10.35
CA ILE A 83 11.93 -14.99 9.96
C ILE A 83 11.31 -14.17 8.83
N SER A 84 11.34 -12.84 8.92
CA SER A 84 10.84 -11.96 7.85
C SER A 84 11.58 -12.20 6.54
N LEU A 85 12.90 -12.36 6.57
CA LEU A 85 13.71 -12.68 5.39
C LEU A 85 13.42 -14.07 4.81
N ILE A 86 13.26 -15.09 5.66
CA ILE A 86 12.97 -16.47 5.22
C ILE A 86 11.57 -16.56 4.60
N TYR A 87 10.58 -15.91 5.20
CA TYR A 87 9.19 -15.96 4.74
C TYR A 87 8.97 -15.17 3.45
N MET A 88 9.82 -14.18 3.16
CA MET A 88 9.70 -13.25 2.02
C MET A 88 10.72 -13.54 0.91
N ARG A 89 10.98 -14.82 0.62
CA ARG A 89 12.13 -15.34 -0.16
C ARG A 89 12.30 -14.81 -1.62
N GLU A 90 11.40 -13.98 -2.13
CA GLU A 90 11.49 -13.36 -3.47
C GLU A 90 11.99 -11.91 -3.41
N GLU A 91 12.20 -11.24 -4.55
CA GLU A 91 12.73 -9.86 -4.70
C GLU A 91 12.02 -8.80 -3.82
N VAL A 92 10.88 -9.15 -3.24
CA VAL A 92 10.08 -8.37 -2.30
C VAL A 92 10.66 -8.31 -0.87
N SER A 93 11.81 -8.95 -0.62
CA SER A 93 12.48 -9.04 0.68
C SER A 93 13.02 -7.71 1.24
N VAL A 94 13.37 -6.75 0.38
CA VAL A 94 14.05 -5.52 0.79
C VAL A 94 13.13 -4.60 1.60
N MET A 95 11.87 -4.45 1.17
CA MET A 95 10.90 -3.58 1.86
C MET A 95 10.50 -4.15 3.23
N ALA A 96 10.30 -5.46 3.32
CA ALA A 96 10.04 -6.13 4.59
C ALA A 96 11.24 -6.01 5.55
N LEU A 97 12.47 -6.12 5.05
CA LEU A 97 13.69 -5.91 5.82
C LEU A 97 13.78 -4.49 6.39
N TYR A 98 13.57 -3.46 5.57
CA TYR A 98 13.52 -2.08 6.03
C TYR A 98 12.45 -1.88 7.12
N GLY A 99 11.25 -2.42 6.88
CA GLY A 99 10.18 -2.43 7.87
C GLY A 99 10.60 -3.03 9.20
N SER A 100 11.22 -4.22 9.18
CA SER A 100 11.69 -4.92 10.38
C SER A 100 12.81 -4.17 11.12
N ILE A 101 13.73 -3.54 10.39
CA ILE A 101 14.77 -2.69 11.00
C ILE A 101 14.15 -1.48 11.71
N CYS A 102 13.25 -0.76 11.04
CA CYS A 102 12.55 0.39 11.60
C CYS A 102 11.67 0.01 12.81
N GLY A 103 10.95 -1.11 12.70
CA GLY A 103 10.10 -1.63 13.78
C GLY A 103 10.93 -2.03 15.01
N GLY A 104 12.08 -2.66 14.79
CA GLY A 104 13.00 -3.00 15.88
C GLY A 104 13.61 -1.79 16.56
N ALA A 105 14.04 -0.79 15.78
CA ALA A 105 14.56 0.47 16.32
C ALA A 105 13.51 1.21 17.19
N LEU A 106 12.27 1.30 16.72
CA LEU A 106 11.18 1.91 17.49
C LEU A 106 10.91 1.14 18.79
N ALA A 107 10.87 -0.20 18.72
CA ALA A 107 10.66 -1.04 19.91
C ALA A 107 11.76 -0.82 20.96
N LEU A 108 13.03 -0.70 20.54
CA LEU A 108 14.13 -0.38 21.46
C LEU A 108 13.97 0.98 22.13
N ILE A 109 13.54 2.00 21.39
CA ILE A 109 13.27 3.34 21.92
C ILE A 109 12.14 3.27 22.95
N LEU A 110 11.02 2.64 22.61
CA LEU A 110 9.86 2.48 23.50
C LEU A 110 10.22 1.68 24.76
N MET A 111 11.00 0.61 24.62
CA MET A 111 11.49 -0.18 25.74
C MET A 111 12.39 0.63 26.67
N LYS A 112 13.34 1.40 26.12
CA LYS A 112 14.24 2.24 26.91
C LYS A 112 13.42 3.24 27.73
N ILE A 113 12.42 3.85 27.13
CA ILE A 113 11.49 4.77 27.78
C ILE A 113 10.68 4.08 28.87
N TRP A 114 10.11 2.90 28.57
CA TRP A 114 9.28 2.18 29.52
C TRP A 114 10.07 1.68 30.74
N SER A 115 11.32 1.29 30.52
CA SER A 115 12.25 0.80 31.54
C SER A 115 12.83 1.90 32.44
N ALA A 116 12.80 3.16 31.99
CA ALA A 116 13.27 4.26 32.81
C ALA A 116 12.35 4.44 34.04
N LYS A 117 12.93 4.76 35.21
CA LYS A 117 12.22 5.19 36.43
C LYS A 117 11.59 6.59 36.27
N GLN A 118 11.11 6.90 35.07
CA GLN A 118 10.48 8.18 34.75
C GLN A 118 9.04 8.20 35.25
N SER A 119 8.56 9.40 35.56
CA SER A 119 7.18 9.63 35.98
C SER A 119 6.17 9.12 34.95
N LEU A 120 4.98 8.73 35.42
CA LEU A 120 3.88 8.31 34.58
C LEU A 120 3.52 9.36 33.50
N SER A 121 3.72 10.65 33.82
CA SER A 121 3.46 11.76 32.89
C SER A 121 4.40 11.74 31.67
N LEU A 122 5.68 11.40 31.84
CA LEU A 122 6.63 11.33 30.73
C LEU A 122 6.35 10.14 29.81
N LYS A 123 5.97 8.98 30.38
CA LYS A 123 5.55 7.80 29.61
C LYS A 123 4.32 8.07 28.76
N LYS A 124 3.31 8.78 29.31
CA LYS A 124 2.12 9.22 28.56
C LYS A 124 2.49 10.15 27.40
N ARG A 125 3.35 11.15 27.64
CA ARG A 125 3.80 12.09 26.60
C ARG A 125 4.49 11.35 25.44
N ILE A 126 5.36 10.40 25.75
CA ILE A 126 6.06 9.64 24.71
C ILE A 126 5.10 8.79 23.90
N ALA A 127 4.17 8.08 24.54
CA ALA A 127 3.17 7.28 23.82
C ALA A 127 2.37 8.16 22.85
N ILE A 128 1.92 9.33 23.30
CA ILE A 128 1.22 10.32 22.46
C ILE A 128 2.11 10.75 21.28
N LEU A 129 3.37 11.12 21.54
CA LEU A 129 4.29 11.54 20.48
C LEU A 129 4.57 10.42 19.46
N SER A 130 4.73 9.17 19.91
CA SER A 130 4.89 8.02 19.01
C SER A 130 3.65 7.77 18.16
N THR A 131 2.44 7.89 18.74
CA THR A 131 1.19 7.80 17.97
C THR A 131 1.09 8.92 16.93
N ILE A 132 1.40 10.16 17.31
CA ILE A 132 1.41 11.30 16.38
C ILE A 132 2.41 11.04 15.24
N PHE A 133 3.62 10.58 15.56
CA PHE A 133 4.62 10.26 14.56
C PHE A 133 4.13 9.18 13.58
N LEU A 134 3.53 8.10 14.06
CA LEU A 134 2.97 7.05 13.21
C LEU A 134 1.86 7.58 12.30
N VAL A 135 0.98 8.45 12.81
CA VAL A 135 -0.06 9.11 12.00
C VAL A 135 0.57 9.99 10.91
N LEU A 136 1.59 10.79 11.26
CA LEU A 136 2.29 11.65 10.29
C LEU A 136 3.01 10.84 9.21
N VAL A 137 3.67 9.73 9.57
CA VAL A 137 4.28 8.81 8.62
C VAL A 137 3.21 8.19 7.71
N GLY A 138 2.07 7.77 8.27
CA GLY A 138 0.94 7.24 7.51
C GLY A 138 0.37 8.26 6.51
N LEU A 139 0.20 9.52 6.93
CA LEU A 139 -0.26 10.60 6.06
C LEU A 139 0.78 10.95 4.99
N GLY A 140 2.06 11.01 5.33
CA GLY A 140 3.14 11.23 4.37
C GLY A 140 3.22 10.11 3.34
N TYR A 141 3.03 8.86 3.77
CA TYR A 141 2.97 7.70 2.89
C TYR A 141 1.75 7.73 1.97
N ALA A 142 0.57 8.03 2.52
CA ALA A 142 -0.65 8.19 1.74
C ALA A 142 -0.49 9.29 0.69
N ARG A 143 0.13 10.42 1.05
CA ARG A 143 0.43 11.51 0.11
C ARG A 143 1.41 11.09 -0.98
N TYR A 144 2.48 10.36 -0.62
CA TYR A 144 3.45 9.82 -1.58
C TYR A 144 2.81 8.89 -2.61
N LYS A 145 1.79 8.14 -2.19
CA LYS A 145 1.00 7.24 -3.05
C LYS A 145 -0.21 7.91 -3.71
N ASP A 146 -0.34 9.24 -3.54
CA ASP A 146 -1.46 10.03 -4.01
C ASP A 146 -2.82 9.43 -3.59
N PHE A 147 -2.94 9.15 -2.30
CA PHE A 147 -4.16 8.65 -1.65
C PHE A 147 -4.65 9.62 -0.55
N PRO A 148 -5.86 10.21 -0.68
CA PRO A 148 -6.68 10.24 -1.89
C PRO A 148 -5.96 11.00 -3.00
N SER A 149 -6.32 10.71 -4.26
CA SER A 149 -5.66 11.33 -5.41
C SER A 149 -6.12 12.77 -5.56
N PHE A 150 -5.18 13.68 -5.81
CA PHE A 150 -5.53 15.07 -6.05
C PHE A 150 -5.80 15.28 -7.54
N PRO A 151 -6.81 16.07 -7.90
CA PRO A 151 -7.06 16.35 -9.31
C PRO A 151 -5.85 17.01 -9.98
N ASP A 152 -5.45 16.44 -11.12
CA ASP A 152 -4.39 16.92 -11.99
C ASP A 152 -4.93 17.91 -13.03
N PRO A 153 -4.07 18.79 -13.58
CA PRO A 153 -4.46 19.63 -14.71
C PRO A 153 -4.76 18.80 -15.96
N LEU A 154 -5.75 19.23 -16.74
CA LEU A 154 -6.10 18.58 -18.00
C LEU A 154 -4.94 18.66 -19.02
N PRO A 155 -4.69 17.57 -19.79
CA PRO A 155 -3.73 17.61 -20.89
C PRO A 155 -4.19 18.59 -21.96
N HIS A 156 -3.25 19.16 -22.71
CA HIS A 156 -3.52 20.27 -23.67
C HIS A 156 -4.70 20.00 -24.60
N GLN A 157 -4.82 18.77 -25.12
CA GLN A 157 -5.91 18.37 -26.00
C GLN A 157 -7.31 18.38 -25.36
N LEU A 158 -7.41 18.26 -24.03
CA LEU A 158 -8.69 18.25 -23.31
C LEU A 158 -8.99 19.58 -22.61
N ARG A 159 -8.07 20.57 -22.61
CA ARG A 159 -8.22 21.83 -21.84
C ARG A 159 -9.46 22.66 -22.19
N ASN A 160 -9.94 22.55 -23.42
CA ASN A 160 -11.11 23.31 -23.90
C ASN A 160 -12.44 22.56 -23.70
N ILE A 161 -12.42 21.36 -23.10
CA ILE A 161 -13.62 20.59 -22.82
C ILE A 161 -14.21 21.04 -21.49
N SER A 162 -15.45 21.53 -21.51
CA SER A 162 -16.26 21.71 -20.30
C SER A 162 -16.95 20.40 -19.89
N GLY A 163 -17.29 20.25 -18.61
CA GLY A 163 -18.01 19.09 -18.09
C GLY A 163 -17.14 18.01 -17.43
N ILE A 164 -15.81 18.15 -17.46
CA ILE A 164 -14.91 17.31 -16.66
C ILE A 164 -14.86 17.88 -15.23
N ARG A 165 -15.31 17.10 -14.24
CA ARG A 165 -15.33 17.51 -12.83
C ARG A 165 -13.97 17.32 -12.17
N GLU A 166 -13.37 16.16 -12.40
CA GLU A 166 -12.04 15.82 -11.92
C GLU A 166 -11.26 15.07 -13.01
N PHE A 167 -9.95 15.29 -13.02
CA PHE A 167 -9.01 14.58 -13.87
C PHE A 167 -7.86 14.08 -12.99
N HIS A 168 -7.41 12.85 -13.21
CA HIS A 168 -6.26 12.27 -12.49
C HIS A 168 -5.39 11.54 -13.49
N VAL A 169 -4.07 11.64 -13.39
CA VAL A 169 -3.12 10.96 -14.27
C VAL A 169 -2.03 10.27 -13.46
N VAL A 170 -1.74 9.01 -13.81
CA VAL A 170 -0.61 8.27 -13.25
C VAL A 170 0.20 7.68 -14.38
N ALA A 171 1.52 7.89 -14.34
CA ALA A 171 2.45 7.17 -15.19
C ALA A 171 2.63 5.74 -14.65
N LEU A 172 2.47 4.74 -15.52
CA LEU A 172 2.72 3.33 -15.20
C LEU A 172 4.21 2.96 -15.29
N GLY A 173 5.02 3.87 -15.85
CA GLY A 173 6.45 3.68 -16.08
C GLY A 173 6.78 3.86 -17.56
N GLY A 174 8.05 3.62 -17.90
CA GLY A 174 8.57 3.89 -19.23
C GLY A 174 9.90 4.62 -19.20
N PHE A 175 10.71 4.47 -20.25
CA PHE A 175 11.93 5.27 -20.44
C PHE A 175 11.89 6.00 -21.78
N ILE A 176 11.79 5.25 -22.87
CA ILE A 176 11.58 5.79 -24.21
C ILE A 176 10.08 5.82 -24.52
N ASP A 177 9.42 4.68 -24.34
CA ASP A 177 7.96 4.57 -24.38
C ASP A 177 7.39 4.91 -23.02
N GLU A 178 6.27 5.62 -23.01
CA GLU A 178 5.58 6.01 -21.79
C GLU A 178 4.16 5.48 -21.78
N ASP A 179 3.78 4.84 -20.67
CA ASP A 179 2.42 4.39 -20.44
C ASP A 179 1.79 5.23 -19.32
N PHE A 180 0.60 5.75 -19.58
CA PHE A 180 -0.18 6.52 -18.61
C PHE A 180 -1.60 5.98 -18.48
N VAL A 181 -2.19 6.26 -17.32
CA VAL A 181 -3.59 5.99 -17.06
C VAL A 181 -4.29 7.23 -16.54
N TRP A 182 -5.46 7.54 -17.09
CA TRP A 182 -6.26 8.69 -16.71
C TRP A 182 -7.58 8.27 -16.06
N ARG A 183 -8.01 9.01 -15.03
CA ARG A 183 -9.38 9.03 -14.52
C ARG A 183 -10.04 10.33 -14.93
N ILE A 184 -11.24 10.25 -15.48
CA ILE A 184 -12.02 11.42 -15.91
C ILE A 184 -13.41 11.32 -15.30
N ASP A 185 -13.71 12.11 -14.28
CA ASP A 185 -15.04 12.11 -13.65
C ASP A 185 -15.95 13.04 -14.46
N THR A 186 -16.88 12.49 -15.24
CA THR A 186 -17.67 13.24 -16.22
C THR A 186 -18.93 12.52 -16.69
N ASP A 187 -19.85 13.25 -17.31
CA ASP A 187 -21.10 12.70 -17.86
C ASP A 187 -20.90 11.97 -19.20
N GLY A 188 -21.96 11.29 -19.63
CA GLY A 188 -21.95 10.45 -20.81
C GLY A 188 -21.87 11.20 -22.14
N GLN A 189 -22.15 12.51 -22.18
CA GLN A 189 -22.02 13.31 -23.40
C GLN A 189 -20.59 13.85 -23.53
N THR A 190 -20.03 14.27 -22.41
CA THR A 190 -18.66 14.80 -22.33
C THR A 190 -17.65 13.70 -22.64
N ILE A 191 -17.87 12.46 -22.20
CA ILE A 191 -16.96 11.35 -22.52
C ILE A 191 -16.95 11.01 -24.02
N GLU A 192 -18.07 11.18 -24.73
CA GLU A 192 -18.13 10.99 -26.19
C GLU A 192 -17.31 12.06 -26.91
N ARG A 193 -17.34 13.31 -26.41
CA ARG A 193 -16.47 14.39 -26.92
C ARG A 193 -15.00 14.11 -26.65
N VAL A 194 -14.67 13.59 -25.46
CA VAL A 194 -13.30 13.14 -25.12
C VAL A 194 -12.87 12.05 -26.10
N ALA A 195 -13.68 11.00 -26.30
CA ALA A 195 -13.38 9.93 -27.24
C ALA A 195 -13.15 10.46 -28.67
N SER A 196 -13.98 11.39 -29.14
CA SER A 196 -13.81 12.04 -30.45
C SER A 196 -12.50 12.83 -30.55
N ILE A 197 -12.10 13.57 -29.52
CA ILE A 197 -10.83 14.33 -29.51
C ILE A 197 -9.63 13.38 -29.51
N LEU A 198 -9.74 12.25 -28.80
CA LEU A 198 -8.72 11.19 -28.81
C LEU A 198 -8.76 10.33 -30.08
N GLN A 199 -9.63 10.65 -31.05
CA GLN A 199 -9.86 9.89 -32.28
C GLN A 199 -10.17 8.41 -32.01
N ALA A 200 -10.77 8.12 -30.86
CA ALA A 200 -11.14 6.78 -30.43
C ALA A 200 -12.55 6.45 -30.95
N ARG A 201 -12.71 5.27 -31.54
CA ARG A 201 -14.00 4.77 -32.03
C ARG A 201 -14.58 3.76 -31.06
N ALA A 202 -15.91 3.68 -31.00
CA ALA A 202 -16.58 2.70 -30.14
C ALA A 202 -16.11 1.27 -30.46
N THR A 203 -15.90 0.47 -29.41
CA THR A 203 -15.50 -0.93 -29.50
C THR A 203 -16.22 -1.76 -28.43
N ASN A 204 -16.44 -3.04 -28.72
CA ASN A 204 -16.93 -4.01 -27.74
C ASN A 204 -15.78 -4.86 -27.14
N ASP A 205 -14.58 -4.72 -27.68
CA ASP A 205 -13.39 -5.47 -27.31
C ASP A 205 -12.62 -4.73 -26.20
N VAL A 206 -12.81 -5.17 -24.94
CA VAL A 206 -12.11 -4.63 -23.77
C VAL A 206 -10.93 -5.55 -23.42
N PRO A 207 -9.68 -5.06 -23.53
CA PRO A 207 -8.52 -5.86 -23.21
C PRO A 207 -8.52 -6.33 -21.75
N LYS A 208 -8.04 -7.55 -21.50
CA LYS A 208 -7.97 -8.10 -20.14
C LYS A 208 -6.92 -7.36 -19.31
N GLU A 209 -5.84 -6.92 -19.95
CA GLU A 209 -4.73 -6.16 -19.38
C GLU A 209 -5.18 -4.78 -18.90
N PHE A 210 -6.23 -4.23 -19.51
CA PHE A 210 -6.85 -2.98 -19.06
C PHE A 210 -7.49 -3.14 -17.68
N LEU A 211 -7.97 -4.35 -17.32
CA LEU A 211 -8.60 -4.60 -16.04
C LEU A 211 -7.57 -5.08 -15.00
N GLY A 212 -7.74 -4.68 -13.75
CA GLY A 212 -6.91 -5.19 -12.65
C GLY A 212 -5.57 -4.49 -12.46
N GLY A 213 -5.10 -3.74 -13.46
CA GLY A 213 -3.92 -2.87 -13.39
C GLY A 213 -4.02 -1.79 -12.29
N GLY A 214 -2.90 -1.16 -11.94
CA GLY A 214 -2.87 0.01 -11.04
C GLY A 214 -3.34 1.28 -11.76
N PRO A 215 -3.57 2.41 -11.05
CA PRO A 215 -3.54 2.65 -9.59
C PRO A 215 -4.76 2.11 -8.82
N TYR A 216 -4.92 2.45 -7.53
CA TYR A 216 -5.99 1.92 -6.67
C TYR A 216 -7.41 2.25 -7.17
N TRP A 217 -7.59 3.39 -7.85
CA TRP A 217 -8.86 3.82 -8.43
C TRP A 217 -9.15 3.23 -9.82
N TRP A 218 -8.21 2.46 -10.38
CA TRP A 218 -8.35 1.83 -11.69
C TRP A 218 -9.34 0.66 -11.65
N PRO A 219 -10.16 0.44 -12.71
CA PRO A 219 -11.20 -0.59 -12.70
C PRO A 219 -10.57 -1.98 -12.57
N LYS A 220 -10.96 -2.67 -11.50
CA LYS A 220 -10.52 -4.06 -11.25
C LYS A 220 -11.39 -5.08 -11.98
N ARG A 221 -12.58 -4.68 -12.40
CA ARG A 221 -13.58 -5.49 -13.07
C ARG A 221 -14.36 -4.62 -14.05
N LEU A 222 -14.97 -5.24 -15.03
CA LEU A 222 -15.82 -4.55 -15.99
C LEU A 222 -17.11 -4.04 -15.30
N PRO A 223 -17.48 -2.75 -15.44
CA PRO A 223 -18.74 -2.24 -14.92
C PRO A 223 -19.96 -2.92 -15.56
N LYS A 224 -21.12 -2.87 -14.89
CA LYS A 224 -22.36 -3.44 -15.45
C LYS A 224 -22.82 -2.66 -16.68
N GLN A 225 -22.75 -1.34 -16.61
CA GLN A 225 -23.08 -0.44 -17.70
C GLN A 225 -21.81 0.29 -18.14
N TYR A 226 -21.29 -0.07 -19.31
CA TYR A 226 -20.09 0.54 -19.83
C TYR A 226 -20.19 0.86 -21.33
N ARG A 227 -19.33 1.78 -21.78
CA ARG A 227 -18.99 1.96 -23.20
C ARG A 227 -17.47 1.94 -23.33
N ALA A 228 -16.95 1.33 -24.38
CA ALA A 228 -15.51 1.32 -24.63
C ALA A 228 -15.21 1.96 -25.99
N PHE A 229 -14.04 2.60 -26.07
CA PHE A 229 -13.53 3.26 -27.27
C PHE A 229 -12.05 2.95 -27.43
N ARG A 230 -11.59 2.87 -28.67
CA ARG A 230 -10.22 2.52 -29.01
C ARG A 230 -9.74 3.34 -30.20
N SER A 231 -8.53 3.91 -30.13
CA SER A 231 -7.88 4.51 -31.30
C SER A 231 -7.43 3.41 -32.29
N GLU A 232 -7.21 3.75 -33.55
CA GLU A 232 -6.99 2.78 -34.64
C GLU A 232 -5.86 1.77 -34.38
N TRP A 233 -4.77 2.20 -33.73
CA TRP A 233 -3.54 1.41 -33.54
C TRP A 233 -3.28 1.00 -32.10
N PHE A 234 -4.25 1.18 -31.20
CA PHE A 234 -4.09 0.73 -29.83
C PHE A 234 -4.10 -0.80 -29.76
N VAL A 235 -3.03 -1.37 -29.21
CA VAL A 235 -2.92 -2.80 -28.90
C VAL A 235 -2.51 -2.95 -27.45
N ALA A 236 -3.19 -3.81 -26.69
CA ALA A 236 -2.98 -3.91 -25.25
C ALA A 236 -1.75 -4.75 -24.86
N ASP A 237 -1.54 -5.87 -25.55
CA ASP A 237 -0.53 -6.89 -25.24
C ASP A 237 0.87 -6.60 -25.79
N ARG A 238 1.00 -5.56 -26.61
CA ARG A 238 2.26 -5.11 -27.20
C ARG A 238 2.30 -3.59 -27.28
N ARG A 239 3.45 -3.08 -27.68
CA ARG A 239 3.72 -1.64 -27.81
C ARG A 239 2.74 -0.93 -28.77
N GLY A 240 2.60 -1.45 -29.99
CA GLY A 240 1.86 -0.78 -31.07
C GLY A 240 2.81 -0.09 -32.05
N SER A 241 2.28 0.79 -32.90
CA SER A 241 3.09 1.66 -33.76
C SER A 241 3.56 2.91 -33.01
N ASP A 242 4.49 3.66 -33.58
CA ASP A 242 4.89 4.98 -33.07
C ASP A 242 3.68 5.92 -32.98
N GLY A 243 3.73 6.85 -32.02
CA GLY A 243 2.67 7.82 -31.73
C GLY A 243 1.87 7.49 -30.46
N VAL A 244 0.80 8.25 -30.26
CA VAL A 244 -0.03 8.18 -29.05
C VAL A 244 -1.32 7.42 -29.33
N HIS A 245 -1.57 6.38 -28.52
CA HIS A 245 -2.72 5.50 -28.66
C HIS A 245 -3.55 5.49 -27.40
N TYR A 246 -4.87 5.35 -27.56
CA TYR A 246 -5.84 5.47 -26.48
C TYR A 246 -6.78 4.27 -26.45
N PHE A 247 -7.03 3.76 -25.26
CA PHE A 247 -8.19 2.94 -24.96
C PHE A 247 -8.97 3.59 -23.82
N LEU A 248 -10.27 3.82 -24.03
CA LEU A 248 -11.14 4.49 -23.08
C LEU A 248 -12.27 3.54 -22.67
N LEU A 249 -12.49 3.39 -21.36
CA LEU A 249 -13.64 2.71 -20.79
C LEU A 249 -14.46 3.72 -19.97
N TYR A 250 -15.74 3.89 -20.30
CA TYR A 250 -16.67 4.72 -19.54
C TYR A 250 -17.57 3.85 -18.68
N ASP A 251 -17.45 3.95 -17.36
CA ASP A 251 -18.39 3.41 -16.37
C ASP A 251 -19.57 4.38 -16.23
N GLN A 252 -20.74 3.97 -16.71
CA GLN A 252 -21.94 4.79 -16.68
C GLN A 252 -22.53 4.91 -15.27
N ASP A 253 -22.39 3.86 -14.45
CA ASP A 253 -22.94 3.81 -13.09
C ASP A 253 -22.20 4.83 -12.19
N GLN A 254 -20.90 4.96 -12.38
CA GLN A 254 -20.05 5.90 -11.62
C GLN A 254 -19.85 7.26 -12.32
N GLN A 255 -20.31 7.42 -13.55
CA GLN A 255 -20.01 8.57 -14.40
C GLN A 255 -18.50 8.87 -14.47
N ARG A 256 -17.73 7.86 -14.87
CA ARG A 256 -16.26 7.91 -14.84
C ARG A 256 -15.64 7.26 -16.06
N GLY A 257 -14.77 8.00 -16.74
CA GLY A 257 -13.90 7.52 -17.81
C GLY A 257 -12.55 7.05 -17.27
N TYR A 258 -12.06 5.96 -17.82
CA TYR A 258 -10.73 5.41 -17.59
C TYR A 258 -10.00 5.34 -18.92
N VAL A 259 -8.86 6.00 -19.07
CA VAL A 259 -8.12 6.05 -20.34
C VAL A 259 -6.74 5.45 -20.15
N TRP A 260 -6.41 4.39 -20.88
CA TRP A 260 -5.04 3.89 -21.00
C TRP A 260 -4.40 4.55 -22.21
N VAL A 261 -3.33 5.28 -21.97
CA VAL A 261 -2.55 6.00 -22.97
C VAL A 261 -1.21 5.29 -23.15
N LYS A 262 -0.88 4.96 -24.39
CA LYS A 262 0.45 4.49 -24.78
C LYS A 262 1.10 5.53 -25.68
N ASN A 263 2.25 6.05 -25.29
CA ASN A 263 3.02 7.03 -26.06
C ASN A 263 4.32 6.36 -26.53
N ASN A 264 4.37 5.95 -27.80
CA ASN A 264 5.46 5.16 -28.35
C ASN A 264 6.40 6.00 -29.23
N PHE A 265 7.71 5.89 -29.02
CA PHE A 265 8.77 6.64 -29.74
C PHE A 265 9.75 5.83 -30.59
#